data_AF-A0A7C4J8J6-F1
#
_entry.id   AF-A0A7C4J8J6-F1
#
_cell.length_a   1.000
_cell.length_b   1.000
_cell.length_c   1.000
_cell.angle_alpha   90.00
_cell.angle_beta   90.00
_cell.angle_gamma   90.00
#
_symmetry.space_group_name_H-M   'P 1'
#
loop_
_entity.id
_entity.type
_entity.pdbx_description
1 polymer ?
#
loop_
_entity_poly.entity_id
_entity_poly.type
_entity_poly.pdbx_seq_one_letter_code
_entity_poly.pdbx_strand_id
1 'polypeptide(L)'
;MKRGLLVFMAVALSLLAVSPALAQEDMGCAHEVATIASLRECVVHAREMGHIDSDRVAQNLLKKLDKAQAYLDRGKVEKAIDKLEDFVEQVEEQSGRHIDPMHAEHLIEHAQMVITALDD
;
A
#
# COMPACT_ATOMS: atom_id res chain seq x y z
N MET A 1 7.03 -2.64 65.95
CA MET A 1 7.90 -2.25 64.81
C MET A 1 8.94 -3.35 64.65
N LYS A 2 8.84 -4.24 63.67
CA LYS A 2 9.47 -4.09 62.36
C LYS A 2 8.78 -5.06 61.39
N ARG A 3 7.80 -4.53 60.64
CA ARG A 3 7.09 -5.19 59.52
C ARG A 3 8.01 -5.34 58.29
N GLY A 4 9.26 -5.73 58.49
CA GLY A 4 10.34 -5.55 57.50
C GLY A 4 10.87 -6.82 56.85
N LEU A 5 10.20 -7.96 56.98
CA LEU A 5 10.71 -9.27 56.54
C LEU A 5 9.97 -9.86 55.32
N LEU A 6 9.14 -9.09 54.63
CA LEU A 6 8.34 -9.58 53.49
C LEU A 6 8.42 -8.65 52.26
N VAL A 7 9.54 -7.96 52.07
CA VAL A 7 9.73 -7.06 50.91
C VAL A 7 10.84 -7.54 49.96
N PHE A 8 11.60 -8.58 50.31
CA PHE A 8 12.78 -8.99 49.54
C PHE A 8 12.58 -10.10 48.50
N MET A 9 11.35 -10.61 48.30
CA MET A 9 11.09 -11.74 47.39
C MET A 9 9.94 -11.46 46.43
N ALA A 10 9.92 -10.27 45.83
CA ALA A 10 8.99 -9.93 44.75
C ALA A 10 9.61 -9.00 43.69
N VAL A 11 10.95 -8.96 43.58
CA VAL A 11 11.66 -8.04 42.66
C VAL A 11 12.36 -8.76 41.50
N ALA A 12 12.35 -10.11 41.47
CA ALA A 12 13.13 -10.89 40.50
C ALA A 12 12.36 -11.33 39.23
N LEU A 13 11.13 -10.88 39.00
CA LEU A 13 10.29 -11.44 37.92
C LEU A 13 9.45 -10.40 37.18
N SER A 14 10.07 -9.34 36.65
CA SER A 14 9.31 -8.34 35.89
C SER A 14 10.07 -7.64 34.74
N LEU A 15 11.18 -8.20 34.22
CA LEU A 15 12.07 -7.41 33.35
C LEU A 15 12.42 -7.97 31.96
N LEU A 16 11.78 -9.02 31.44
CA LEU A 16 12.10 -9.50 30.08
C LEU A 16 10.89 -9.98 29.29
N ALA A 17 9.94 -9.08 29.03
CA ALA A 17 8.99 -9.25 27.94
C ALA A 17 8.70 -7.90 27.27
N VAL A 18 9.77 -7.19 26.85
CA VAL A 18 9.60 -6.24 25.75
C VAL A 18 9.65 -7.09 24.49
N SER A 19 8.50 -7.67 24.13
CA SER A 19 8.34 -8.18 22.78
C SER A 19 8.59 -6.99 21.85
N PRO A 20 9.44 -7.11 20.82
CA PRO A 20 9.36 -6.17 19.72
C PRO A 20 7.95 -6.36 19.17
N ALA A 21 7.08 -5.38 19.41
CA ALA A 21 5.91 -5.24 18.58
C ALA A 21 6.48 -5.04 17.18
N LEU A 22 6.46 -6.10 16.38
CA LEU A 22 6.46 -5.93 14.94
C LEU A 22 5.21 -5.11 14.71
N ALA A 23 5.38 -3.79 14.60
CA ALA A 23 4.48 -3.01 13.80
C ALA A 23 4.59 -3.64 12.42
N GLN A 24 3.75 -4.66 12.18
CA GLN A 24 3.21 -4.85 10.85
C GLN A 24 2.52 -3.52 10.62
N GLU A 25 3.23 -2.57 10.03
CA GLU A 25 2.59 -1.52 9.27
C GLU A 25 1.70 -2.30 8.33
N ASP A 26 0.42 -2.33 8.69
CA ASP A 26 -0.63 -2.91 7.89
C ASP A 26 -0.64 -2.08 6.62
N MET A 27 0.24 -2.45 5.67
CA MET A 27 0.17 -2.00 4.29
C MET A 27 -1.08 -2.57 3.62
N GLY A 28 -2.00 -3.20 4.37
CA GLY A 28 -3.34 -3.54 3.97
C GLY A 28 -4.14 -2.28 3.73
N CYS A 29 -4.03 -1.75 2.52
CA CYS A 29 -5.16 -1.03 1.95
C CYS A 29 -6.35 -1.99 1.98
N ALA A 30 -7.31 -1.75 2.88
CA ALA A 30 -8.49 -2.59 3.10
C ALA A 30 -9.46 -2.48 1.91
N HIS A 31 -9.03 -2.95 0.74
CA HIS A 31 -9.78 -2.95 -0.48
C HIS A 31 -10.09 -4.41 -0.83
N GLU A 32 -11.16 -4.95 -0.24
CA GLU A 32 -11.60 -6.34 -0.46
C GLU A 32 -12.00 -6.63 -1.93
N VAL A 33 -11.97 -5.65 -2.82
CA VAL A 33 -12.30 -5.79 -4.24
C VAL A 33 -11.22 -5.13 -5.08
N ALA A 34 -10.59 -5.91 -5.98
CA ALA A 34 -9.62 -5.42 -6.96
C ALA A 34 -10.34 -4.58 -8.03
N THR A 35 -10.44 -3.28 -7.81
CA THR A 35 -11.06 -2.33 -8.76
C THR A 35 -10.09 -1.20 -9.13
N ILE A 36 -10.35 -0.53 -10.24
CA ILE A 36 -9.58 0.68 -10.61
C ILE A 36 -9.73 1.78 -9.54
N ALA A 37 -10.91 1.87 -8.90
CA ALA A 37 -11.18 2.83 -7.83
C ALA A 37 -10.34 2.58 -6.58
N SER A 38 -10.27 1.33 -6.11
CA SER A 38 -9.43 0.96 -4.96
C SER A 38 -7.94 1.15 -5.25
N LEU A 39 -7.48 0.84 -6.47
CA LEU A 39 -6.10 1.09 -6.87
C LEU A 39 -5.78 2.60 -6.87
N ARG A 40 -6.74 3.43 -7.27
CA ARG A 40 -6.61 4.89 -7.19
C ARG A 40 -6.45 5.36 -5.75
N GLU A 41 -7.25 4.83 -4.83
CA GLU A 41 -7.16 5.13 -3.41
C GLU A 41 -5.79 4.74 -2.84
N CYS A 42 -5.22 3.59 -3.25
CA CYS A 42 -3.84 3.21 -2.89
C CYS A 42 -2.82 4.26 -3.32
N VAL A 43 -2.92 4.82 -4.53
CA VAL A 43 -1.98 5.85 -5.02
C VAL A 43 -2.11 7.15 -4.21
N VAL A 44 -3.34 7.55 -3.88
CA VAL A 44 -3.58 8.73 -3.02
C VAL A 44 -2.98 8.51 -1.64
N HIS A 45 -3.27 7.37 -1.02
CA HIS A 45 -2.76 7.02 0.30
C HIS A 45 -1.23 6.95 0.32
N ALA A 46 -0.62 6.28 -0.65
CA ALA A 46 0.83 6.21 -0.79
C ALA A 46 1.48 7.59 -0.94
N ARG A 47 0.81 8.55 -1.61
CA ARG A 47 1.28 9.93 -1.68
C ARG A 47 1.16 10.64 -0.33
N GLU A 48 0.02 10.52 0.35
CA GLU A 48 -0.24 11.16 1.65
C GLU A 48 0.73 10.69 2.74
N MET A 49 1.09 9.40 2.70
CA MET A 49 2.05 8.78 3.60
C MET A 49 3.52 9.06 3.22
N GLY A 50 3.76 9.72 2.08
CA GLY A 50 5.10 10.08 1.61
C GLY A 50 5.87 8.95 0.91
N HIS A 51 5.24 7.80 0.66
CA HIS A 51 5.82 6.71 -0.12
C HIS A 51 5.95 7.03 -1.61
N ILE A 52 5.16 7.98 -2.09
CA ILE A 52 5.40 8.67 -3.37
C ILE A 52 5.83 10.09 -3.04
N ASP A 53 7.09 10.45 -3.29
CA ASP A 53 7.63 11.75 -2.87
C ASP A 53 7.34 12.90 -3.86
N SER A 54 6.95 12.55 -5.09
CA SER A 54 6.80 13.48 -6.21
C SER A 54 5.34 13.66 -6.61
N ASP A 55 4.81 14.88 -6.42
CA ASP A 55 3.45 15.26 -6.86
C ASP A 55 3.24 14.99 -8.35
N ARG A 56 4.26 15.23 -9.16
CA ARG A 56 4.20 15.00 -10.61
C ARG A 56 4.04 13.51 -10.92
N VAL A 57 4.75 12.64 -10.21
CA VAL A 57 4.63 11.18 -10.39
C VAL A 57 3.24 10.72 -9.96
N ALA A 58 2.79 11.09 -8.76
CA ALA A 58 1.45 10.76 -8.26
C ALA A 58 0.35 11.21 -9.23
N GLN A 59 0.38 12.47 -9.70
CA GLN A 59 -0.58 13.01 -10.67
C GLN A 59 -0.58 12.24 -12.00
N ASN A 60 0.58 11.81 -12.48
CA ASN A 60 0.66 11.03 -13.71
C ASN A 60 0.06 9.63 -13.56
N LEU A 61 0.30 8.97 -12.42
CA LEU A 61 -0.29 7.68 -12.09
C LEU A 61 -1.82 7.79 -11.99
N LEU A 62 -2.32 8.77 -11.23
CA LEU A 62 -3.76 9.02 -11.08
C LEU A 62 -4.45 9.29 -12.42
N LYS A 63 -3.81 10.05 -13.32
CA LYS A 63 -4.34 10.30 -14.68
C LYS A 63 -4.45 9.04 -15.53
N LYS A 64 -3.58 8.04 -15.34
CA LYS A 64 -3.68 6.75 -16.03
C LYS A 64 -4.88 5.96 -15.53
N LEU A 65 -5.06 5.91 -14.21
CA LEU A 65 -6.23 5.26 -13.58
C LEU A 65 -7.54 5.93 -13.97
N ASP A 66 -7.60 7.26 -14.01
CA ASP A 66 -8.79 8.00 -14.49
C ASP A 66 -9.14 7.67 -15.94
N LYS A 67 -8.12 7.50 -16.80
CA LYS A 67 -8.32 7.08 -18.19
C LYS A 67 -8.75 5.62 -18.29
N ALA A 68 -8.17 4.73 -17.48
CA ALA A 68 -8.56 3.32 -17.43
C ALA A 68 -10.04 3.19 -17.04
N GLN A 69 -10.46 3.88 -15.97
CA GLN A 69 -11.85 3.94 -15.54
C GLN A 69 -12.76 4.47 -16.65
N ALA A 70 -12.38 5.58 -17.29
CA ALA A 70 -13.18 6.16 -18.38
C ALA A 70 -13.29 5.24 -19.62
N TYR A 71 -12.33 4.35 -19.86
CA TYR A 71 -12.45 3.32 -20.90
C TYR A 71 -13.37 2.19 -20.45
N LEU A 72 -13.22 1.73 -19.21
CA LEU A 72 -14.06 0.69 -18.62
C LEU A 72 -15.54 1.10 -18.61
N ASP A 73 -15.86 2.33 -18.19
CA ASP A 73 -17.21 2.89 -18.18
C ASP A 73 -17.87 2.91 -19.57
N ARG A 74 -17.06 2.89 -20.63
CA ARG A 74 -17.51 2.87 -22.04
C ARG A 74 -17.52 1.46 -22.63
N GLY A 75 -17.31 0.42 -21.81
CA GLY A 75 -17.19 -0.97 -22.22
C GLY A 75 -15.95 -1.28 -23.05
N LYS A 76 -14.92 -0.41 -23.01
CA LYS A 76 -13.67 -0.59 -23.78
C LYS A 76 -12.62 -1.27 -22.90
N VAL A 77 -12.87 -2.52 -22.55
CA VAL A 77 -12.07 -3.30 -21.58
C VAL A 77 -10.60 -3.37 -21.97
N GLU A 78 -10.27 -3.77 -23.21
CA GLU A 78 -8.88 -3.83 -23.71
C GLU A 78 -8.14 -2.50 -23.50
N LYS A 79 -8.79 -1.36 -23.78
CA LYS A 79 -8.18 -0.03 -23.60
C LYS A 79 -8.03 0.37 -22.13
N ALA A 80 -8.87 -0.18 -21.25
CA ALA A 80 -8.71 0.00 -19.82
C ALA A 80 -7.48 -0.77 -19.33
N ILE A 81 -7.33 -2.02 -19.78
CA ILE A 81 -6.15 -2.87 -19.52
C ILE A 81 -4.86 -2.18 -20.03
N ASP A 82 -4.83 -1.70 -21.27
CA ASP A 82 -3.68 -0.94 -21.83
C ASP A 82 -3.23 0.23 -20.91
N LYS A 83 -4.19 0.88 -20.22
CA LYS A 83 -3.88 2.01 -19.32
C LYS A 83 -3.42 1.56 -17.94
N LEU A 84 -3.81 0.36 -17.51
CA LEU A 84 -3.31 -0.28 -16.29
C LEU A 84 -1.89 -0.82 -16.51
N GLU A 85 -1.58 -1.34 -17.69
CA GLU A 85 -0.21 -1.74 -18.07
C GLU A 85 0.72 -0.52 -18.13
N ASP A 86 0.29 0.58 -18.78
CA ASP A 86 1.00 1.86 -18.74
C ASP A 86 1.25 2.34 -17.30
N PHE A 87 0.31 2.05 -16.37
CA PHE A 87 0.45 2.41 -14.96
C PHE A 87 1.55 1.57 -14.30
N VAL A 88 1.54 0.25 -14.51
CA VAL A 88 2.56 -0.68 -14.00
C VAL A 88 3.94 -0.27 -14.49
N GLU A 89 4.12 -0.03 -15.79
CA GLU A 89 5.41 0.38 -16.37
C GLU A 89 5.94 1.67 -15.70
N GLN A 90 5.06 2.65 -15.47
CA GLN A 90 5.48 3.87 -14.78
C GLN A 90 5.83 3.62 -13.30
N VAL A 91 5.10 2.76 -12.60
CA VAL A 91 5.44 2.42 -11.20
C VAL A 91 6.81 1.75 -11.14
N GLU A 92 7.09 0.80 -12.03
CA GLU A 92 8.40 0.15 -12.16
C GLU A 92 9.51 1.18 -12.45
N GLU A 93 9.30 2.09 -13.41
CA GLU A 93 10.28 3.10 -13.79
C GLU A 93 10.60 4.12 -12.67
N GLN A 94 9.66 4.33 -11.75
CA GLN A 94 9.79 5.29 -10.65
C GLN A 94 10.14 4.64 -9.30
N SER A 95 10.14 3.30 -9.24
CA SER A 95 10.56 2.54 -8.07
C SER A 95 12.01 2.87 -7.68
N GLY A 96 12.23 3.16 -6.40
CA GLY A 96 13.53 3.57 -5.86
C GLY A 96 14.00 4.97 -6.27
N ARG A 97 13.20 5.72 -7.05
CA ARG A 97 13.49 7.11 -7.46
C ARG A 97 12.55 8.10 -6.80
N HIS A 98 11.25 7.84 -6.95
CA HIS A 98 10.17 8.68 -6.45
C HIS A 98 9.07 7.87 -5.76
N ILE A 99 9.14 6.55 -5.84
CA ILE A 99 8.24 5.62 -5.17
C ILE A 99 9.11 4.69 -4.33
N ASP A 100 8.78 4.57 -3.04
CA ASP A 100 9.38 3.56 -2.16
C ASP A 100 9.25 2.15 -2.79
N PRO A 101 10.31 1.34 -2.84
CA PRO A 101 10.27 0.04 -3.52
C PRO A 101 9.20 -0.91 -3.02
N MET A 102 8.92 -0.94 -1.71
CA MET A 102 7.86 -1.81 -1.16
C MET A 102 6.47 -1.35 -1.60
N HIS A 103 6.24 -0.03 -1.60
CA HIS A 103 4.98 0.52 -2.12
C HIS A 103 4.84 0.38 -3.63
N ALA A 104 5.95 0.41 -4.37
CA ALA A 104 5.93 0.13 -5.81
C ALA A 104 5.47 -1.30 -6.07
N GLU A 105 6.02 -2.28 -5.35
CA GLU A 105 5.61 -3.70 -5.42
C GLU A 105 4.12 -3.87 -5.11
N HIS A 106 3.64 -3.29 -4.00
CA HIS A 106 2.22 -3.31 -3.64
C HIS A 106 1.33 -2.74 -4.76
N LEU A 107 1.68 -1.59 -5.33
CA LEU A 107 0.89 -0.94 -6.38
C LEU A 107 0.85 -1.77 -7.66
N ILE A 108 1.95 -2.45 -8.00
CA ILE A 108 2.03 -3.35 -9.15
C ILE A 108 1.15 -4.58 -8.93
N GLU A 109 1.25 -5.22 -7.77
CA GLU A 109 0.41 -6.39 -7.42
C GLU A 109 -1.07 -6.04 -7.48
N HIS A 110 -1.48 -4.89 -6.92
CA HIS A 110 -2.87 -4.44 -6.98
C HIS A 110 -3.30 -4.15 -8.42
N ALA A 111 -2.47 -3.49 -9.23
CA ALA A 111 -2.77 -3.30 -10.64
C ALA A 111 -2.95 -4.62 -11.41
N GLN A 112 -2.10 -5.61 -11.15
CA GLN A 112 -2.22 -6.94 -11.75
C GLN A 112 -3.51 -7.64 -11.34
N MET A 113 -3.92 -7.57 -10.07
CA MET A 113 -5.21 -8.10 -9.63
C MET A 113 -6.39 -7.45 -10.36
N VAL A 114 -6.34 -6.13 -10.59
CA VAL A 114 -7.38 -5.42 -11.36
C VAL A 114 -7.38 -5.87 -12.81
N ILE A 115 -6.21 -6.02 -13.44
CA ILE A 115 -6.10 -6.49 -14.83
C ILE A 115 -6.71 -7.89 -14.95
N THR A 116 -6.33 -8.83 -14.08
CA THR A 116 -6.89 -10.19 -14.08
C THR A 116 -8.40 -10.17 -13.94
N ALA A 117 -8.94 -9.35 -13.03
CA ALA A 117 -10.39 -9.25 -12.83
C ALA A 117 -11.15 -8.64 -14.03
N LEU A 118 -10.46 -7.96 -14.95
CA LEU A 118 -11.04 -7.40 -16.18
C LEU A 118 -10.93 -8.33 -17.39
N ASP A 119 -10.01 -9.29 -17.36
CA ASP A 119 -9.75 -10.24 -18.45
C ASP A 119 -10.59 -11.53 -18.35
N ASP A 120 -11.14 -11.81 -17.16
CA ASP A 120 -12.07 -12.92 -16.86
C ASP A 120 -13.51 -12.66 -17.34
#